data_AF-A0A0K8QEZ5-F1
#
_entry.id   AF-A0A0K8QEZ5-F1
#
_cell.length_a   1.000
_cell.length_b   1.000
_cell.length_c   1.000
_cell.angle_alpha   90.00
_cell.angle_beta   90.00
_cell.angle_gamma   90.00
#
_symmetry.space_group_name_H-M   'P 1'
#
loop_
_entity.id
_entity.type
_entity.pdbx_description
1 polymer ?
#
loop_
_entity_poly.entity_id
_entity_poly.type
_entity_poly.pdbx_seq_one_letter_code
_entity_poly.pdbx_strand_id
1 'polypeptide(L)'
;MVQAGDVRFTIADVPGLIEGASEGKGLGHNFLRHVERCAALVHVLDCGTLEADRDPLTDLAIIEQELDKYAVDMSYAGVDGEVVPLNERPKLVVLNKVDLPDGRDMAEFVRPELEQRGYRVFEVSATSHEGLRQLSFAMGEIVMAARKAVAIAPPKVAAPVLRPRAVNESGFKIRREEKNLEPLFRVLGEKPVRWVKQTDFTNEEAIGYLADRLAKLGIENELFKMGAVPGDTVVIGEEDGVVFDWEPTMMAGAELLATPRGTDIRVADIGDRPTRSQKRDEQLERREAKAAARAELEAERKAGIWTESVSGRRLPKPLKESGLEAGNDD
;
A
#
# COMPACT_ATOMS: atom_id res chain seq x y z
N MET A 1 9.60 -15.68 20.14
CA MET A 1 10.36 -16.75 19.45
C MET A 1 10.59 -17.85 20.47
N VAL A 2 10.22 -19.09 20.15
CA VAL A 2 10.30 -20.25 21.06
C VAL A 2 11.34 -21.23 20.53
N GLN A 3 12.07 -21.85 21.45
CA GLN A 3 13.09 -22.86 21.14
C GLN A 3 12.78 -24.15 21.90
N ALA A 4 12.64 -25.26 21.17
CA ALA A 4 12.48 -26.60 21.70
C ALA A 4 13.63 -27.47 21.20
N GLY A 5 14.64 -27.68 22.06
CA GLY A 5 15.91 -28.29 21.65
C GLY A 5 16.59 -27.48 20.55
N ASP A 6 16.80 -28.09 19.39
CA ASP A 6 17.40 -27.46 18.19
C ASP A 6 16.38 -26.78 17.28
N VAL A 7 15.07 -26.94 17.56
CA VAL A 7 13.99 -26.40 16.73
C VAL A 7 13.59 -25.04 17.22
N ARG A 8 13.67 -24.04 16.33
CA ARG A 8 13.23 -22.67 16.58
C ARG A 8 11.99 -22.35 15.76
N PHE A 9 10.97 -21.82 16.42
CA PHE A 9 9.69 -21.45 15.79
C PHE A 9 9.07 -20.22 16.45
N THR A 10 8.03 -19.69 15.83
CA THR A 10 7.28 -18.53 16.31
C THR A 10 5.87 -18.97 16.67
N ILE A 11 5.37 -18.49 17.79
CA ILE A 11 3.98 -18.61 18.18
C ILE A 11 3.37 -17.23 17.98
N ALA A 12 2.23 -17.19 17.31
CA ALA A 12 1.40 -16.01 17.22
C ALA A 12 0.16 -16.26 18.08
N ASP A 13 -0.17 -15.31 18.95
CA ASP A 13 -1.43 -15.37 19.66
C ASP A 13 -2.55 -14.94 18.72
N VAL A 14 -3.65 -15.68 18.78
CA VAL A 14 -4.83 -15.43 18.01
C VAL A 14 -5.91 -15.02 19.02
N PRO A 15 -6.02 -13.71 19.40
CA PRO A 15 -7.16 -13.21 20.16
C PRO A 15 -8.44 -13.80 19.58
N GLY A 16 -9.18 -14.47 20.47
CA GLY A 16 -10.25 -15.41 20.15
C GLY A 16 -11.09 -14.94 18.98
N LEU A 17 -11.38 -15.86 18.06
CA LEU A 17 -12.32 -15.68 16.98
C LEU A 17 -13.57 -15.01 17.56
N ILE A 18 -13.65 -13.69 17.41
CA ILE A 18 -14.69 -12.90 18.05
C ILE A 18 -15.96 -13.28 17.31
N GLU A 19 -17.08 -13.47 18.01
CA GLU A 19 -18.38 -13.63 17.35
C GLU A 19 -18.55 -12.55 16.26
N GLY A 20 -18.70 -12.97 15.01
CA GLY A 20 -18.79 -12.07 13.86
C GLY A 20 -17.45 -11.69 13.19
N ALA A 21 -16.32 -12.33 13.52
CA ALA A 21 -15.07 -12.19 12.78
C ALA A 21 -15.18 -12.70 11.33
N SER A 22 -16.06 -13.68 11.09
CA SER A 22 -16.44 -14.17 9.76
C SER A 22 -17.42 -13.26 9.00
N GLU A 23 -18.03 -12.27 9.65
CA GLU A 23 -19.03 -11.37 9.05
C GLU A 23 -18.41 -10.09 8.43
N GLY A 24 -17.10 -10.07 8.18
CA GLY A 24 -16.49 -9.06 7.31
C GLY A 24 -16.27 -7.67 7.92
N LYS A 25 -16.19 -7.52 9.26
CA LYS A 25 -15.89 -6.23 9.93
C LYS A 25 -14.45 -5.71 9.74
N GLY A 26 -13.74 -6.10 8.69
CA GLY A 26 -12.45 -5.54 8.25
C GLY A 26 -11.21 -5.92 9.08
N LEU A 27 -11.36 -6.31 10.35
CA LEU A 27 -10.25 -6.78 11.21
C LEU A 27 -9.98 -8.29 11.09
N GLY A 28 -11.02 -9.12 10.86
CA GLY A 28 -10.89 -10.59 10.83
C GLY A 28 -10.02 -11.12 9.67
N HIS A 29 -10.15 -10.55 8.47
CA HIS A 29 -9.52 -11.10 7.26
C HIS A 29 -7.99 -10.95 7.23
N ASN A 30 -7.45 -9.84 7.76
CA ASN A 30 -5.99 -9.67 7.83
C ASN A 30 -5.37 -10.52 8.94
N PHE A 31 -6.13 -10.77 10.00
CA PHE A 31 -5.72 -11.52 11.16
C PHE A 31 -5.69 -13.04 10.87
N LEU A 32 -6.72 -13.56 10.23
CA LEU A 32 -6.82 -14.97 9.87
C LEU A 32 -5.83 -15.38 8.78
N ARG A 33 -5.42 -14.45 7.91
CA ARG A 33 -4.27 -14.63 7.00
C ARG A 33 -2.96 -14.96 7.72
N HIS A 34 -2.78 -14.54 8.98
CA HIS A 34 -1.61 -14.93 9.76
C HIS A 34 -1.74 -16.36 10.26
N VAL A 35 -2.94 -16.79 10.63
CA VAL A 35 -3.27 -18.15 11.07
C VAL A 35 -3.10 -19.16 9.93
N GLU A 36 -3.45 -18.79 8.70
CA GLU A 36 -3.24 -19.62 7.50
C GLU A 36 -1.77 -19.95 7.21
N ARG A 37 -0.83 -19.17 7.74
CA ARG A 37 0.61 -19.44 7.60
C ARG A 37 1.15 -20.34 8.71
N CYS A 38 0.36 -20.62 9.75
CA CYS A 38 0.80 -21.43 10.88
C CYS A 38 0.80 -22.92 10.51
N ALA A 39 1.87 -23.64 10.87
CA ALA A 39 1.98 -25.07 10.63
C ALA A 39 1.00 -25.92 11.45
N ALA A 40 0.49 -25.38 12.54
CA ALA A 40 -0.39 -26.06 13.50
C ALA A 40 -1.25 -25.04 14.24
N LEU A 41 -2.33 -25.52 14.85
CA LEU A 41 -3.17 -24.78 15.78
C LEU A 41 -3.03 -25.36 17.19
N VAL A 42 -3.11 -24.51 18.21
CA VAL A 42 -3.08 -24.90 19.61
C VAL A 42 -4.30 -24.28 20.28
N HIS A 43 -5.26 -25.11 20.68
CA HIS A 43 -6.43 -24.67 21.43
C HIS A 43 -6.07 -24.60 22.89
N VAL A 44 -6.16 -23.41 23.47
CA VAL A 44 -5.91 -23.19 24.90
C VAL A 44 -7.24 -23.07 25.59
N LEU A 45 -7.58 -24.06 26.43
CA LEU A 45 -8.80 -24.12 27.21
C LEU A 45 -8.49 -23.77 28.66
N ASP A 46 -9.37 -23.00 29.30
CA ASP A 46 -9.20 -22.53 30.67
C ASP A 46 -9.92 -23.47 31.64
N CYS A 47 -9.16 -24.23 32.44
CA CYS A 47 -9.73 -25.14 33.43
C CYS A 47 -9.92 -24.49 34.81
N GLY A 48 -9.38 -23.29 35.05
CA GLY A 48 -9.35 -22.68 36.38
C GLY A 48 -10.51 -21.74 36.68
N THR A 49 -11.54 -21.70 35.83
CA THR A 49 -12.69 -20.79 36.00
C THR A 49 -13.70 -21.40 36.97
N LEU A 50 -14.11 -20.62 37.99
CA LEU A 50 -15.10 -21.01 39.00
C LEU A 50 -16.56 -20.75 38.56
N GLU A 51 -16.76 -20.21 37.36
CA GLU A 51 -18.09 -20.00 36.80
C GLU A 51 -18.70 -21.34 36.39
N ALA A 52 -19.78 -21.75 37.05
CA ALA A 52 -20.41 -23.06 36.89
C ALA A 52 -20.94 -23.34 35.46
N ASP A 53 -21.10 -22.31 34.63
CA ASP A 53 -21.61 -22.42 33.26
C ASP A 53 -20.50 -22.51 32.19
N ARG A 54 -19.22 -22.51 32.57
CA ARG A 54 -18.11 -22.64 31.62
C ARG A 54 -17.52 -24.05 31.63
N ASP A 55 -17.72 -24.77 30.53
CA ASP A 55 -17.21 -26.11 30.28
C ASP A 55 -16.14 -26.07 29.16
N PRO A 56 -14.89 -26.53 29.41
CA PRO A 56 -13.82 -26.58 28.41
C PRO A 56 -14.19 -27.33 27.13
N LEU A 57 -15.04 -28.36 27.20
CA LEU A 57 -15.46 -29.12 26.03
C LEU A 57 -16.41 -28.32 25.13
N THR A 58 -17.31 -27.56 25.76
CA THR A 58 -18.21 -26.63 25.09
C THR A 58 -17.42 -25.49 24.44
N ASP A 59 -16.45 -24.90 25.16
CA ASP A 59 -15.56 -23.87 24.61
C ASP A 59 -14.80 -24.37 23.38
N LEU A 60 -14.26 -25.59 23.43
CA LEU A 60 -13.61 -26.21 22.27
C LEU A 60 -14.58 -26.38 21.09
N ALA A 61 -15.81 -26.84 21.35
CA ALA A 61 -16.81 -27.03 20.32
C ALA A 61 -17.19 -25.71 19.63
N ILE A 62 -17.27 -24.61 20.37
CA ILE A 62 -17.52 -23.26 19.83
C ILE A 62 -16.35 -22.85 18.92
N ILE A 63 -15.11 -22.98 19.39
CA ILE A 63 -13.91 -22.63 18.61
C ILE A 63 -13.84 -23.45 17.31
N GLU A 64 -14.11 -24.75 17.38
CA GLU A 64 -14.13 -25.63 16.20
C GLU A 64 -15.21 -25.23 15.19
N GLN A 65 -16.43 -24.92 15.65
CA GLN A 65 -17.49 -24.44 14.78
C GLN A 65 -17.14 -23.11 14.09
N GLU A 66 -16.44 -22.22 14.77
CA GLU A 66 -15.97 -20.95 14.18
C GLU A 66 -14.88 -21.17 13.14
N LEU A 67 -13.93 -22.09 13.40
CA LEU A 67 -12.91 -22.48 12.43
C LEU A 67 -13.52 -23.14 11.19
N ASP A 68 -14.55 -23.98 11.35
CA ASP A 68 -15.26 -24.62 10.24
C ASP A 68 -15.99 -23.60 9.35
N LYS A 69 -16.62 -22.57 9.94
CA LYS A 69 -17.24 -21.48 9.17
C LYS A 69 -16.21 -20.75 8.30
N TYR A 70 -14.97 -20.62 8.77
CA TYR A 70 -13.92 -19.95 8.01
C TYR A 70 -13.32 -20.84 6.91
N ALA A 71 -13.26 -22.16 7.12
CA ALA A 71 -12.77 -23.11 6.13
C ALA A 71 -13.56 -23.07 4.80
N VAL A 72 -14.78 -22.53 4.80
CA VAL A 72 -15.62 -22.36 3.59
C VAL A 72 -15.21 -21.14 2.76
N ASP A 73 -14.61 -20.10 3.35
CA ASP A 73 -14.18 -18.88 2.64
C ASP A 73 -12.73 -19.02 2.10
N MET A 74 -12.57 -19.93 1.15
CA MET A 74 -11.32 -20.15 0.40
C MET A 74 -11.00 -19.03 -0.61
N SER A 75 -11.66 -17.86 -0.52
CA SER A 75 -11.42 -16.73 -1.43
C SER A 75 -10.00 -16.16 -1.32
N TYR A 76 -9.26 -16.53 -0.28
CA TYR A 76 -7.87 -16.17 -0.07
C TYR A 76 -6.95 -17.39 -0.14
N ALA A 77 -6.82 -17.97 -1.34
CA ALA A 77 -5.62 -18.71 -1.66
C ALA A 77 -4.41 -17.77 -1.48
N GLY A 78 -3.48 -18.13 -0.59
CA GLY A 78 -2.20 -17.44 -0.48
C GLY A 78 -1.52 -17.33 -1.85
N VAL A 79 -0.52 -16.45 -1.96
CA VAL A 79 0.27 -16.21 -3.19
C VAL A 79 0.87 -17.49 -3.79
N ASP A 80 0.92 -18.58 -3.00
CA ASP A 80 1.48 -19.90 -3.32
C ASP A 80 0.43 -20.96 -3.75
N GLY A 81 -0.86 -20.61 -3.81
CA GLY A 81 -1.93 -21.39 -4.44
C GLY A 81 -2.37 -22.68 -3.75
N GLU A 82 -1.80 -23.04 -2.59
CA GLU A 82 -2.25 -24.15 -1.75
C GLU A 82 -2.51 -23.63 -0.34
N VAL A 83 -3.78 -23.47 0.00
CA VAL A 83 -4.20 -23.19 1.38
C VAL A 83 -4.73 -24.49 1.94
N VAL A 84 -4.07 -25.01 2.96
CA VAL A 84 -4.64 -26.06 3.80
C VAL A 84 -5.76 -25.40 4.63
N PRO A 85 -7.01 -25.86 4.52
CA PRO A 85 -8.11 -25.37 5.35
C PRO A 85 -7.72 -25.38 6.84
N LEU A 86 -8.17 -24.38 7.61
CA LEU A 86 -7.77 -24.26 9.02
C LEU A 86 -8.18 -25.49 9.85
N ASN A 87 -9.29 -26.12 9.51
CA ASN A 87 -9.81 -27.30 10.20
C ASN A 87 -9.02 -28.59 9.91
N GLU A 88 -8.32 -28.69 8.79
CA GLU A 88 -7.49 -29.85 8.42
C GLU A 88 -6.07 -29.79 9.01
N ARG A 89 -5.70 -28.68 9.66
CA ARG A 89 -4.36 -28.51 10.21
C ARG A 89 -4.15 -29.38 11.46
N PRO A 90 -2.91 -29.79 11.75
CA PRO A 90 -2.59 -30.42 13.02
C PRO A 90 -3.00 -29.54 14.20
N LYS A 91 -3.80 -30.11 15.12
CA LYS A 91 -4.31 -29.43 16.31
C LYS A 91 -3.74 -30.06 17.58
N LEU A 92 -3.35 -29.21 18.53
CA LEU A 92 -3.04 -29.59 19.90
C LEU A 92 -4.07 -28.95 20.84
N VAL A 93 -4.41 -29.63 21.93
CA VAL A 93 -5.27 -29.07 22.97
C VAL A 93 -4.45 -28.88 24.25
N VAL A 94 -4.59 -27.71 24.85
CA VAL A 94 -3.86 -27.30 26.04
C VAL A 94 -4.87 -26.96 27.12
N LEU A 95 -4.87 -27.73 28.21
CA LEU A 95 -5.67 -27.49 29.40
C LEU A 95 -4.85 -26.61 30.35
N ASN A 96 -5.18 -25.33 30.41
CA ASN A 96 -4.42 -24.32 31.16
C ASN A 96 -4.99 -24.13 32.58
N LYS A 97 -4.15 -23.61 33.48
CA LYS A 97 -4.42 -23.31 34.90
C LYS A 97 -4.50 -24.53 35.83
N VAL A 98 -3.71 -25.57 35.55
CA VAL A 98 -3.59 -26.76 36.44
C VAL A 98 -2.82 -26.51 37.74
N ASP A 99 -2.38 -25.27 37.98
CA ASP A 99 -1.87 -24.81 39.27
C ASP A 99 -2.98 -24.66 40.33
N LEU A 100 -4.24 -24.54 39.90
CA LEU A 100 -5.40 -24.53 40.78
C LEU A 100 -5.91 -25.97 41.01
N PRO A 101 -6.28 -26.37 42.24
CA PRO A 101 -6.84 -27.70 42.51
C PRO A 101 -8.05 -28.02 41.62
N ASP A 102 -9.04 -27.12 41.58
CA ASP A 102 -10.24 -27.28 40.76
C ASP A 102 -9.91 -27.37 39.27
N GLY A 103 -8.88 -26.64 38.82
CA GLY A 103 -8.41 -26.68 37.43
C GLY A 103 -7.71 -27.98 37.06
N ARG A 104 -7.00 -28.60 38.01
CA ARG A 104 -6.40 -29.92 37.82
C ARG A 104 -7.47 -31.01 37.76
N ASP A 105 -8.44 -30.98 38.67
CA ASP A 105 -9.55 -31.93 38.70
C ASP A 105 -10.37 -31.85 37.40
N MET A 106 -10.67 -30.63 36.94
CA MET A 106 -11.34 -30.41 35.66
C MET A 106 -10.51 -30.94 34.48
N ALA A 107 -9.20 -30.68 34.46
CA ALA A 107 -8.33 -31.16 33.40
C ALA A 107 -8.28 -32.70 33.34
N GLU A 108 -8.18 -33.37 34.48
CA GLU A 108 -8.23 -34.84 34.58
C GLU A 108 -9.58 -35.39 34.12
N PHE A 109 -10.67 -34.68 34.41
CA PHE A 109 -12.02 -35.08 33.98
C PHE A 109 -12.23 -34.98 32.46
N VAL A 110 -11.81 -33.89 31.81
CA VAL A 110 -12.08 -33.66 30.37
C VAL A 110 -11.06 -34.33 29.44
N ARG A 111 -9.85 -34.60 29.94
CA ARG A 111 -8.75 -35.15 29.13
C ARG A 111 -9.10 -36.46 28.40
N PRO A 112 -9.71 -37.48 29.04
CA PRO A 112 -10.05 -38.73 28.36
C PRO A 112 -10.98 -38.52 27.16
N GLU A 113 -11.93 -37.59 27.26
CA GLU A 113 -12.86 -37.29 26.18
C GLU A 113 -12.15 -36.61 25.00
N LEU A 114 -11.25 -35.67 25.29
CA LEU A 114 -10.42 -35.01 24.27
C LEU A 114 -9.48 -35.98 23.54
N GLU A 115 -8.86 -36.90 24.29
CA GLU A 115 -8.01 -37.95 23.71
C GLU A 115 -8.83 -38.95 22.88
N GLN A 116 -10.06 -39.29 23.29
CA GLN A 116 -10.99 -40.12 22.50
C GLN A 116 -11.39 -39.44 21.18
N ARG A 117 -11.49 -38.11 21.17
CA ARG A 117 -11.70 -37.31 19.95
C ARG A 117 -10.45 -37.22 19.06
N GLY A 118 -9.32 -37.80 19.47
CA GLY A 118 -8.08 -37.88 18.71
C GLY A 118 -7.11 -36.71 18.92
N TYR A 119 -7.38 -35.82 19.90
CA TYR A 119 -6.50 -34.71 20.20
C TYR A 119 -5.30 -35.15 21.05
N ARG A 120 -4.13 -34.54 20.78
CA ARG A 120 -2.99 -34.58 21.71
C ARG A 120 -3.20 -33.50 22.76
N VAL A 121 -3.43 -33.93 24.00
CA VAL A 121 -3.77 -33.05 25.13
C VAL A 121 -2.55 -32.79 26.01
N PHE A 122 -2.37 -31.55 26.44
CA PHE A 122 -1.33 -31.14 27.37
C PHE A 122 -1.92 -30.34 28.53
N GLU A 123 -1.66 -30.79 29.75
CA GLU A 123 -1.94 -30.05 30.97
C GLU A 123 -0.81 -29.05 31.23
N VAL A 124 -1.13 -27.77 31.37
CA VAL A 124 -0.14 -26.71 31.59
C VAL A 124 -0.60 -25.69 32.62
N SER A 125 0.38 -25.01 33.21
CA SER A 125 0.13 -23.76 33.92
C SER A 125 1.09 -22.71 33.39
N ALA A 126 0.51 -21.64 32.83
CA ALA A 126 1.29 -20.47 32.44
C ALA A 126 1.96 -19.79 33.65
N THR A 127 1.37 -19.90 34.84
CA THR A 127 1.88 -19.28 36.08
C THR A 127 3.04 -20.09 36.66
N SER A 128 2.85 -21.39 36.89
CA SER A 128 3.88 -22.26 37.49
C SER A 128 4.90 -22.79 36.47
N HIS A 129 4.66 -22.56 35.18
CA HIS A 129 5.42 -23.08 34.05
C HIS A 129 5.37 -24.62 33.90
N GLU A 130 4.47 -25.28 34.63
CA GLU A 130 4.22 -26.72 34.52
C GLU A 130 3.74 -27.08 33.10
N GLY A 131 4.22 -28.20 32.56
CA GLY A 131 3.80 -28.75 31.26
C GLY A 131 4.28 -27.99 30.02
N LEU A 132 4.72 -26.73 30.15
CA LEU A 132 5.15 -25.90 29.01
C LEU A 132 6.33 -26.49 28.23
N ARG A 133 7.25 -27.19 28.91
CA ARG A 133 8.40 -27.82 28.27
C ARG A 133 7.94 -28.93 27.32
N GLN A 134 7.08 -29.83 27.78
CA GLN A 134 6.53 -30.93 27.01
C GLN A 134 5.73 -30.40 25.81
N LEU A 135 4.91 -29.38 26.05
CA LEU A 135 4.17 -28.68 24.99
C LEU A 135 5.11 -28.09 23.92
N SER A 136 6.23 -27.47 24.34
CA SER A 136 7.21 -26.88 23.40
C SER A 136 7.84 -27.93 22.47
N PHE A 137 8.16 -29.12 22.98
CA PHE A 137 8.69 -30.22 22.18
C PHE A 137 7.64 -30.75 21.19
N ALA A 138 6.39 -30.96 21.65
CA ALA A 138 5.31 -31.40 20.78
C ALA A 138 5.03 -30.43 19.63
N MET A 139 5.04 -29.12 19.91
CA MET A 139 4.95 -28.09 18.86
C MET A 139 6.16 -28.14 17.91
N GLY A 140 7.37 -28.33 18.46
CA GLY A 140 8.60 -28.46 17.66
C GLY A 140 8.55 -29.63 16.68
N GLU A 141 8.02 -30.79 17.09
CA GLU A 141 7.83 -31.97 16.23
C GLU A 141 6.94 -31.66 15.02
N ILE A 142 5.81 -30.98 15.26
CA ILE A 142 4.87 -30.62 14.18
C ILE A 142 5.52 -29.64 13.21
N VAL A 143 6.23 -28.62 13.72
CA VAL A 143 6.95 -27.67 12.87
C VAL A 143 8.03 -28.34 12.04
N MET A 144 8.78 -29.29 12.61
CA MET A 144 9.76 -30.07 11.85
C MET A 144 9.11 -30.90 10.74
N ALA A 145 8.01 -31.58 11.05
CA ALA A 145 7.26 -32.38 10.09
C ALA A 145 6.74 -31.51 8.93
N ALA A 146 6.16 -30.35 9.24
CA ALA A 146 5.69 -29.40 8.24
C ALA A 146 6.83 -28.88 7.34
N ARG A 147 7.98 -28.52 7.93
CA ARG A 147 9.16 -28.09 7.16
C ARG A 147 9.69 -29.19 6.24
N LYS A 148 9.71 -30.44 6.71
CA LYS A 148 10.14 -31.59 5.91
C LYS A 148 9.19 -31.83 4.74
N ALA A 149 7.88 -31.71 4.96
CA ALA A 149 6.88 -31.83 3.88
C ALA A 149 7.08 -30.78 2.79
N VAL A 150 7.31 -29.51 3.17
CA VAL A 150 7.59 -28.42 2.22
C VAL A 150 8.90 -28.66 1.44
N ALA A 151 9.94 -29.18 2.09
CA ALA A 151 11.23 -29.43 1.43
C ALA A 151 11.18 -30.57 0.39
N ILE A 152 10.25 -31.52 0.55
CA ILE A 152 10.07 -32.65 -0.38
C ILE A 152 9.22 -32.23 -1.59
N ALA A 153 8.36 -31.22 -1.44
CA ALA A 153 7.54 -30.73 -2.53
C ALA A 153 8.41 -30.17 -3.67
N PRO A 154 8.16 -30.55 -4.93
CA PRO A 154 8.93 -30.04 -6.06
C PRO A 154 8.77 -28.52 -6.15
N PRO A 155 9.84 -27.76 -6.48
CA PRO A 155 9.75 -26.32 -6.62
C PRO A 155 8.73 -25.98 -7.71
N LYS A 156 7.63 -25.31 -7.33
CA LYS A 156 6.61 -24.88 -8.28
C LYS A 156 7.28 -23.93 -9.28
N VAL A 157 7.28 -24.31 -10.55
CA VAL A 157 7.83 -23.50 -11.64
C VAL A 157 6.95 -22.25 -11.75
N ALA A 158 7.43 -21.10 -11.25
CA ALA A 158 6.72 -19.85 -11.43
C ALA A 158 6.54 -19.59 -12.93
N ALA A 159 5.32 -19.26 -13.36
CA ALA A 159 5.05 -18.92 -14.75
C ALA A 159 6.01 -17.78 -15.19
N PRO A 160 6.68 -17.88 -16.35
CA PRO A 160 7.60 -16.85 -16.79
C PRO A 160 6.84 -15.53 -16.93
N VAL A 161 7.21 -14.54 -16.12
CA VAL A 161 6.64 -13.19 -16.20
C VAL A 161 7.12 -12.57 -17.51
N LEU A 162 6.26 -12.57 -18.52
CA LEU A 162 6.49 -11.88 -19.79
C LEU A 162 6.49 -10.37 -19.53
N ARG A 163 7.69 -9.78 -19.42
CA ARG A 163 7.86 -8.34 -19.36
C ARG A 163 8.00 -7.81 -20.79
N PRO A 164 7.05 -7.02 -21.31
CA PRO A 164 7.22 -6.40 -22.63
C PRO A 164 8.44 -5.47 -22.59
N ARG A 165 9.37 -5.65 -23.53
CA ARG A 165 10.50 -4.73 -23.70
C ARG A 165 9.95 -3.40 -24.23
N ALA A 166 10.36 -2.29 -23.61
CA ALA A 166 10.02 -0.97 -24.14
C ALA A 166 10.73 -0.78 -25.49
N VAL A 167 9.98 -0.82 -26.58
CA VAL A 167 10.47 -0.54 -27.92
C VAL A 167 10.44 0.98 -28.11
N ASN A 168 11.53 1.66 -27.75
CA ASN A 168 11.78 3.05 -28.16
C ASN A 168 12.34 3.08 -29.59
N GLU A 169 11.62 2.49 -30.54
CA GLU A 169 11.91 2.66 -31.96
C GLU A 169 10.88 3.68 -32.47
N SER A 170 11.37 4.87 -32.84
CA SER A 170 10.60 5.82 -33.64
C SER A 170 10.29 5.11 -34.94
N GLY A 171 9.13 4.44 -35.00
CA GLY A 171 8.77 3.45 -36.03
C GLY A 171 8.55 4.02 -37.44
N PHE A 172 9.48 4.86 -37.90
CA PHE A 172 9.55 5.44 -39.23
C PHE A 172 11.02 5.58 -39.69
N LYS A 173 11.23 5.55 -41.00
CA LYS A 173 12.49 5.81 -41.71
C LYS A 173 12.21 6.74 -42.87
N ILE A 174 13.09 7.69 -43.15
CA ILE A 174 12.96 8.60 -44.29
C ILE A 174 14.02 8.23 -45.32
N ARG A 175 13.62 8.06 -46.58
CA ARG A 175 14.52 7.87 -47.73
C ARG A 175 14.46 9.11 -48.60
N ARG A 176 15.63 9.61 -48.99
CA ARG A 176 15.74 10.66 -50.02
C ARG A 176 15.85 9.99 -51.38
N GLU A 177 14.90 10.30 -52.25
CA GLU A 177 14.82 9.92 -53.65
C GLU A 177 14.97 11.19 -54.50
N GLU A 178 15.25 11.02 -55.79
CA GLU A 178 15.30 12.12 -56.75
C GLU A 178 14.43 11.72 -57.94
N LYS A 179 13.49 12.58 -58.33
CA LYS A 179 12.64 12.37 -59.50
C LYS A 179 12.61 13.66 -60.30
N ASN A 180 12.95 13.59 -61.58
CA ASN A 180 12.94 14.74 -62.49
C ASN A 180 13.81 15.94 -62.02
N LEU A 181 14.96 15.70 -61.38
CA LEU A 181 15.86 16.73 -60.81
C LEU A 181 15.32 17.47 -59.58
N GLU A 182 14.21 17.01 -59.00
CA GLU A 182 13.63 17.54 -57.77
C GLU A 182 13.82 16.54 -56.60
N PRO A 183 14.14 17.03 -55.38
CA PRO A 183 14.29 16.18 -54.21
C PRO A 183 12.93 15.64 -53.74
N LEU A 184 12.86 14.32 -53.57
CA LEU A 184 11.66 13.60 -53.10
C LEU A 184 11.98 12.90 -51.78
N PHE A 185 11.23 13.17 -50.71
CA PHE A 185 11.44 12.52 -49.42
C PHE A 185 10.34 11.51 -49.13
N ARG A 186 10.70 10.22 -49.07
CA ARG A 186 9.77 9.13 -48.77
C ARG A 186 9.82 8.73 -47.30
N VAL A 187 8.71 8.89 -46.59
CA VAL A 187 8.54 8.49 -45.19
C VAL A 187 7.90 7.11 -45.12
N LEU A 188 8.64 6.14 -44.55
CA LEU A 188 8.23 4.75 -44.39
C LEU A 188 8.02 4.46 -42.91
N GLY A 189 6.80 4.13 -42.49
CA GLY A 189 6.53 3.72 -41.10
C GLY A 189 5.08 3.32 -40.88
N GLU A 190 4.82 2.39 -39.96
CA GLU A 190 3.45 1.91 -39.70
C GLU A 190 2.54 3.03 -39.18
N LYS A 191 3.04 3.86 -38.25
CA LYS A 191 2.24 4.95 -37.66
C LYS A 191 1.92 6.06 -38.66
N PRO A 192 2.88 6.64 -39.41
CA PRO A 192 2.59 7.67 -40.40
C PRO A 192 1.65 7.18 -41.50
N VAL A 193 1.89 5.99 -42.04
CA VAL A 193 1.06 5.40 -43.10
C VAL A 193 -0.37 5.16 -42.61
N ARG A 194 -0.53 4.65 -41.38
CA ARG A 194 -1.85 4.45 -40.79
C ARG A 194 -2.60 5.76 -40.57
N TRP A 195 -1.92 6.82 -40.11
CA TRP A 195 -2.58 8.12 -39.90
C TRP A 195 -3.04 8.73 -41.20
N VAL A 196 -2.20 8.74 -42.24
CA VAL A 196 -2.54 9.22 -43.57
C VAL A 196 -3.75 8.47 -44.14
N LYS A 197 -3.82 7.13 -43.98
CA LYS A 197 -4.97 6.33 -44.42
C LYS A 197 -6.26 6.57 -43.61
N GLN A 198 -6.14 7.06 -42.38
CA GLN A 198 -7.28 7.32 -41.49
C GLN A 198 -7.79 8.76 -41.58
N THR A 199 -7.02 9.66 -42.17
CA THR A 199 -7.39 11.07 -42.30
C THR A 199 -8.28 11.29 -43.52
N ASP A 200 -9.34 12.07 -43.32
CA ASP A 200 -10.16 12.58 -44.41
C ASP A 200 -9.54 13.88 -44.95
N PHE A 201 -9.06 13.86 -46.18
CA PHE A 201 -8.41 15.00 -46.84
C PHE A 201 -9.39 16.05 -47.37
N THR A 202 -10.69 15.84 -47.23
CA THR A 202 -11.70 16.86 -47.59
C THR A 202 -11.92 17.89 -46.48
N ASN A 203 -11.40 17.62 -45.28
CA ASN A 203 -11.54 18.47 -44.11
C ASN A 203 -10.21 19.12 -43.73
N GLU A 204 -10.15 20.45 -43.82
CA GLU A 204 -8.96 21.26 -43.47
C GLU A 204 -8.50 21.06 -42.01
N GLU A 205 -9.42 20.88 -41.06
CA GLU A 205 -9.07 20.63 -39.65
C GLU A 205 -8.38 19.27 -39.46
N ALA A 206 -8.81 18.26 -40.22
CA ALA A 206 -8.24 16.91 -40.17
C ALA A 206 -6.82 16.88 -40.77
N ILE A 207 -6.56 17.71 -41.79
CA ILE A 207 -5.24 17.91 -42.37
C ILE A 207 -4.31 18.58 -41.35
N GLY A 208 -4.76 19.65 -40.69
CA GLY A 208 -3.97 20.31 -39.63
C GLY A 208 -3.64 19.37 -38.47
N TYR A 209 -4.61 18.56 -38.03
CA TYR A 209 -4.38 17.57 -36.98
C TYR A 209 -3.41 16.45 -37.38
N LEU A 210 -3.40 16.06 -38.66
CA LEU A 210 -2.41 15.13 -39.20
C LEU A 210 -1.01 15.74 -39.16
N ALA A 211 -0.86 17.00 -39.58
CA ALA A 211 0.41 17.73 -39.53
C ALA A 211 0.99 17.76 -38.10
N ASP A 212 0.18 18.13 -37.11
CA ASP A 212 0.57 18.14 -35.69
C ASP A 212 1.05 16.76 -35.19
N ARG A 213 0.37 15.69 -35.62
CA ARG A 213 0.75 14.32 -35.25
C ARG A 213 2.08 13.91 -35.88
N LEU A 214 2.32 14.27 -37.14
CA LEU A 214 3.58 13.99 -37.84
C LEU A 214 4.75 14.78 -37.23
N ALA A 215 4.51 16.04 -36.85
CA ALA A 215 5.47 16.87 -36.12
C ALA A 215 5.83 16.26 -34.76
N LYS A 216 4.83 15.84 -33.98
CA LYS A 216 5.02 15.20 -32.67
C LYS A 216 5.74 13.85 -32.74
N LEU A 217 5.57 13.11 -33.84
CA LEU A 217 6.30 11.88 -34.10
C LEU A 217 7.78 12.15 -34.44
N GLY A 218 8.12 13.36 -34.87
CA GLY A 218 9.48 13.81 -35.16
C GLY A 218 9.87 13.75 -36.65
N ILE A 219 8.91 13.59 -37.57
CA ILE A 219 9.19 13.51 -39.01
C ILE A 219 9.73 14.83 -39.54
N GLU A 220 9.13 15.97 -39.15
CA GLU A 220 9.60 17.30 -39.56
C GLU A 220 11.05 17.55 -39.13
N ASN A 221 11.42 17.15 -37.91
CA ASN A 221 12.78 17.30 -37.41
C ASN A 221 13.79 16.49 -38.23
N GLU A 222 13.42 15.28 -38.67
CA GLU A 222 14.28 14.44 -39.51
C GLU A 222 14.36 14.96 -40.96
N LEU A 223 13.25 15.45 -41.54
CA LEU A 223 13.25 16.10 -42.85
C LEU A 223 14.16 17.34 -42.86
N PHE A 224 14.06 18.18 -41.83
CA PHE A 224 14.92 19.34 -41.67
C PHE A 224 16.41 18.96 -41.57
N LYS A 225 16.76 17.93 -40.79
CA LYS A 225 18.14 17.40 -40.71
C LYS A 225 18.64 16.86 -42.05
N MET A 226 17.76 16.31 -42.88
CA MET A 226 18.11 15.82 -44.22
C MET A 226 18.20 16.93 -45.27
N GLY A 227 17.93 18.18 -44.88
CA GLY A 227 18.05 19.36 -45.73
C GLY A 227 16.87 19.58 -46.67
N ALA A 228 15.67 19.12 -46.29
CA ALA A 228 14.44 19.48 -47.01
C ALA A 228 14.22 21.00 -46.95
N VAL A 229 13.79 21.57 -48.07
CA VAL A 229 13.43 22.98 -48.23
C VAL A 229 11.90 23.10 -48.27
N PRO A 230 11.30 24.18 -47.75
CA PRO A 230 9.86 24.40 -47.89
C PRO A 230 9.43 24.31 -49.36
N GLY A 231 8.41 23.51 -49.64
CA GLY A 231 7.94 23.19 -50.99
C GLY A 231 8.49 21.90 -51.58
N ASP A 232 9.43 21.22 -50.91
CA ASP A 232 9.90 19.89 -51.35
C ASP A 232 8.79 18.84 -51.21
N THR A 233 8.74 17.91 -52.16
CA THR A 233 7.70 16.87 -52.18
C THR A 233 8.01 15.75 -51.18
N VAL A 234 7.08 15.49 -50.27
CA VAL A 234 7.13 14.41 -49.29
C VAL A 234 6.06 13.36 -49.59
N VAL A 235 6.45 12.09 -49.66
CA VAL A 235 5.56 10.96 -49.89
C VAL A 235 5.51 10.09 -48.64
N ILE A 236 4.32 9.90 -48.07
CA ILE A 236 4.14 9.05 -46.89
C ILE A 236 3.53 7.72 -47.33
N GLY A 237 4.34 6.66 -47.36
CA GLY A 237 3.95 5.32 -47.82
C GLY A 237 4.88 4.72 -48.88
N GLU A 238 4.67 3.43 -49.14
CA GLU A 238 5.41 2.68 -50.17
C GLU A 238 4.78 2.88 -51.55
N GLU A 239 3.87 2.00 -51.97
CA GLU A 239 3.29 2.02 -53.33
C GLU A 239 2.05 2.92 -53.44
N ASP A 240 1.18 2.94 -52.41
CA ASP A 240 -0.01 3.79 -52.31
C ASP A 240 0.23 5.05 -51.43
N GLY A 241 1.40 5.67 -51.58
CA GLY A 241 1.79 6.81 -50.75
C GLY A 241 1.04 8.08 -51.10
N VAL A 242 0.59 8.83 -50.09
CA VAL A 242 0.01 10.16 -50.32
C VAL A 242 1.14 11.18 -50.44
N VAL A 243 1.03 12.05 -51.44
CA VAL A 243 2.01 13.06 -51.79
C VAL A 243 1.59 14.40 -51.18
N PHE A 244 2.54 15.08 -50.55
CA PHE A 244 2.34 16.38 -49.92
C PHE A 244 3.50 17.30 -50.29
N ASP A 245 3.21 18.59 -50.40
CA ASP A 245 4.24 19.61 -50.42
C ASP A 245 4.58 19.96 -48.98
N TRP A 246 5.87 19.90 -48.64
CA TRP A 246 6.27 20.07 -47.25
C TRP A 246 6.33 21.55 -46.89
N GLU A 247 5.49 21.95 -45.95
CA GLU A 247 5.56 23.24 -45.28
C GLU A 247 5.91 23.03 -43.80
N PRO A 248 7.02 23.59 -43.30
CA PRO A 248 7.38 23.42 -41.90
C PRO A 248 6.40 24.17 -40.99
N THR A 249 5.74 23.45 -40.08
CA THR A 249 4.84 24.00 -39.07
C THR A 249 5.57 24.95 -38.10
N MET A 250 6.89 24.79 -37.97
CA MET A 250 7.76 25.57 -37.07
C MET A 250 8.66 26.54 -37.84
N MET A 251 8.15 27.73 -38.20
CA MET A 251 8.99 28.92 -38.44
C MET A 251 9.32 29.66 -37.13
N ALA A 252 9.82 28.95 -36.11
CA ALA A 252 10.34 29.60 -34.89
C ALA A 252 11.19 28.63 -34.08
N GLY A 253 12.50 28.90 -33.96
CA GLY A 253 13.31 28.33 -32.87
C GLY A 253 14.64 27.68 -33.25
N ALA A 254 15.01 27.61 -34.53
CA ALA A 254 16.36 27.13 -34.90
C ALA A 254 17.48 28.12 -34.51
N GLU A 255 17.17 29.41 -34.34
CA GLU A 255 18.15 30.42 -33.89
C GLU A 255 18.51 30.31 -32.39
N LEU A 256 17.73 29.58 -31.58
CA LEU A 256 17.99 29.44 -30.13
C LEU A 256 18.93 28.28 -29.77
N LEU A 257 19.38 27.48 -30.74
CA LEU A 257 20.30 26.35 -30.53
C LEU A 257 21.79 26.75 -30.55
N ALA A 258 22.10 28.03 -30.75
CA ALA A 258 23.48 28.53 -30.76
C ALA A 258 23.96 29.04 -29.37
N THR A 259 23.50 28.45 -28.27
CA THR A 259 24.20 28.63 -26.99
C THR A 259 25.43 27.70 -26.98
N PRO A 260 26.61 28.17 -26.50
CA PRO A 260 27.81 27.34 -26.46
C PRO A 260 27.56 26.02 -25.71
N ARG A 261 28.03 24.90 -26.27
CA ARG A 261 27.90 23.58 -25.64
C ARG A 261 28.44 23.63 -24.20
N GLY A 262 27.56 23.37 -23.23
CA GLY A 262 27.93 23.27 -21.82
C GLY A 262 27.04 24.05 -20.84
N THR A 263 26.17 24.94 -21.31
CA THR A 263 25.24 25.68 -20.43
C THR A 263 23.79 25.38 -20.79
N ASP A 264 23.24 24.34 -20.18
CA ASP A 264 21.80 24.08 -20.17
C ASP A 264 21.15 24.95 -19.07
N ILE A 265 20.22 25.82 -19.47
CA ILE A 265 19.45 26.72 -18.59
C ILE A 265 18.66 25.91 -17.55
N ARG A 266 18.34 24.64 -17.83
CA ARG A 266 17.64 23.75 -16.89
C ARG A 266 18.53 23.23 -15.76
N VAL A 267 19.85 23.25 -15.92
CA VAL A 267 20.80 22.77 -14.90
C VAL A 267 21.08 23.83 -13.83
N ALA A 268 20.86 25.11 -14.13
CA ALA A 268 20.97 26.19 -13.15
C ALA A 268 19.95 26.09 -12.00
N ASP A 269 18.84 25.38 -12.21
CA ASP A 269 17.70 25.33 -11.26
C ASP A 269 17.61 24.01 -10.45
N ILE A 270 18.57 23.09 -10.64
CA ILE A 270 18.57 21.77 -9.96
C ILE A 270 19.27 21.82 -8.58
N GLY A 271 19.90 22.94 -8.22
CA GLY A 271 20.74 23.05 -7.03
C GLY A 271 20.05 23.27 -5.69
N ASP A 272 18.78 23.67 -5.64
CA ASP A 272 18.22 24.28 -4.42
C ASP A 272 17.10 23.47 -3.75
N ARG A 273 17.29 22.14 -3.66
CA ARG A 273 16.41 21.29 -2.82
C ARG A 273 17.05 21.07 -1.44
N PRO A 274 16.46 21.63 -0.36
CA PRO A 274 17.01 21.47 0.98
C PRO A 274 17.07 20.00 1.39
N THR A 275 18.26 19.56 1.79
CA THR A 275 18.52 18.21 2.29
C THR A 275 17.81 17.97 3.63
N ARG A 276 17.65 16.70 4.01
CA ARG A 276 17.01 16.31 5.28
C ARG A 276 17.73 16.88 6.52
N SER A 277 19.05 17.08 6.44
CA SER A 277 19.83 17.73 7.51
C SER A 277 19.50 19.21 7.61
N GLN A 278 19.54 19.93 6.48
CA GLN A 278 19.23 21.36 6.43
C GLN A 278 17.81 21.66 6.94
N LYS A 279 16.83 20.80 6.60
CA LYS A 279 15.47 20.92 7.17
C LYS A 279 15.40 20.70 8.68
N ARG A 280 16.25 19.82 9.23
CA ARG A 280 16.31 19.56 10.67
C ARG A 280 16.96 20.73 11.41
N ASP A 281 18.01 21.31 10.83
CA ASP A 281 18.73 22.46 11.40
C ASP A 281 17.84 23.71 11.39
N GLU A 282 17.14 23.99 10.27
CA GLU A 282 16.16 25.08 10.18
C GLU A 282 15.01 24.93 11.21
N GLN A 283 14.58 23.69 11.48
CA GLN A 283 13.54 23.42 12.47
C GLN A 283 14.04 23.65 13.90
N LEU A 284 15.31 23.35 14.17
CA LEU A 284 15.96 23.56 15.46
C LEU A 284 16.12 25.07 15.74
N GLU A 285 16.60 25.82 14.75
CA GLU A 285 16.71 27.29 14.81
C GLU A 285 15.35 27.96 15.05
N ARG A 286 14.29 27.54 14.35
CA ARG A 286 12.93 28.04 14.61
C ARG A 286 12.45 27.76 16.02
N ARG A 287 12.84 26.61 16.61
CA ARG A 287 12.47 26.25 17.98
C ARG A 287 13.24 27.08 19.00
N GLU A 288 14.53 27.30 18.77
CA GLU A 288 15.41 28.12 19.61
C GLU A 288 15.00 29.58 19.59
N ALA A 289 14.68 30.14 18.41
CA ALA A 289 14.16 31.50 18.28
C ALA A 289 12.83 31.69 19.04
N LYS A 290 11.92 30.72 18.96
CA LYS A 290 10.67 30.74 19.75
C LYS A 290 10.92 30.64 21.26
N ALA A 291 11.89 29.82 21.67
CA ALA A 291 12.26 29.70 23.08
C ALA A 291 12.91 30.98 23.61
N ALA A 292 13.78 31.62 22.82
CA ALA A 292 14.40 32.90 23.14
C ALA A 292 13.36 34.02 23.27
N ALA A 293 12.44 34.15 22.31
CA ALA A 293 11.36 35.13 22.37
C ALA A 293 10.46 34.91 23.60
N ARG A 294 10.19 33.66 23.97
CA ARG A 294 9.41 33.34 25.18
C ARG A 294 10.17 33.67 26.47
N ALA A 295 11.48 33.44 26.50
CA ALA A 295 12.33 33.79 27.63
C ALA A 295 12.46 35.32 27.79
N GLU A 296 12.53 36.06 26.68
CA GLU A 296 12.53 37.52 26.66
C GLU A 296 11.20 38.08 27.21
N LEU A 297 10.06 37.56 26.74
CA LEU A 297 8.75 37.92 27.30
C LEU A 297 8.61 37.57 28.79
N GLU A 298 9.17 36.45 29.25
CA GLU A 298 9.19 36.12 30.68
C GLU A 298 10.12 37.03 31.50
N ALA A 299 11.23 37.49 30.91
CA ALA A 299 12.14 38.46 31.51
C ALA A 299 11.48 39.84 31.61
N GLU A 300 10.79 40.30 30.57
CA GLU A 300 9.98 41.53 30.58
C GLU A 300 8.85 41.45 31.61
N ARG A 301 8.20 40.28 31.74
CA ARG A 301 7.18 40.02 32.77
C ARG A 301 7.77 40.10 34.18
N LYS A 302 8.96 39.53 34.41
CA LYS A 302 9.67 39.61 35.71
C LYS A 302 10.18 41.01 36.01
N ALA A 303 10.54 41.78 34.97
CA ALA A 303 10.97 43.17 35.09
C ALA A 303 9.80 44.16 35.29
N GLY A 304 8.55 43.68 35.31
CA GLY A 304 7.37 44.49 35.63
C GLY A 304 6.92 45.45 34.53
N ILE A 305 7.41 45.29 33.29
CA ILE A 305 7.07 46.18 32.17
C ILE A 305 5.60 45.99 31.73
N TRP A 306 5.03 44.82 31.97
CA TRP A 306 3.67 44.44 31.59
C TRP A 306 2.66 44.36 32.76
N THR A 307 2.94 45.02 33.88
CA THR A 307 1.96 45.18 34.96
C THR A 307 1.27 46.54 34.87
N GLU A 308 0.37 46.69 33.90
CA GLU A 308 -0.76 47.61 34.05
C GLU A 308 -2.07 46.82 33.94
N SER A 309 -2.76 46.75 35.06
CA SER A 309 -3.98 46.00 35.31
C SER A 309 -5.17 46.60 34.56
N VAL A 310 -5.74 45.87 33.61
CA VAL A 310 -7.13 46.11 33.18
C VAL A 310 -8.07 45.54 34.24
N SER A 311 -8.20 46.25 35.36
CA SER A 311 -9.27 46.03 36.34
C SER A 311 -10.35 47.11 36.17
N GLY A 312 -11.42 46.73 35.47
CA GLY A 312 -12.80 47.13 35.77
C GLY A 312 -13.13 48.62 35.91
N ARG A 313 -13.28 49.34 34.78
CA ARG A 313 -14.15 50.51 34.73
C ARG A 313 -15.61 50.03 34.53
N ARG A 314 -16.26 49.57 35.61
CA ARG A 314 -17.72 49.31 35.61
C ARG A 314 -18.45 50.65 35.53
N LEU A 315 -19.08 50.91 34.39
CA LEU A 315 -20.08 51.98 34.24
C LEU A 315 -21.30 51.67 35.15
N PRO A 316 -21.87 52.65 35.86
CA PRO A 316 -23.04 52.44 36.70
C PRO A 316 -24.30 52.19 35.84
N LYS A 317 -25.09 51.20 36.27
CA LYS A 317 -26.35 50.75 35.66
C LYS A 317 -27.46 51.78 35.95
N PRO A 318 -28.26 52.24 34.97
CA PRO A 318 -29.32 53.22 35.23
C PRO A 318 -30.49 52.61 36.00
N LEU A 319 -30.92 53.34 37.03
CA LEU A 319 -32.16 53.11 37.80
C LEU A 319 -33.38 53.32 36.88
N LYS A 320 -34.23 52.31 36.76
CA LYS A 320 -35.60 52.50 36.27
C LYS A 320 -36.49 52.72 37.50
N GLU A 321 -37.07 53.91 37.55
CA GLU A 321 -38.12 54.31 38.48
C GLU A 321 -39.36 53.44 38.29
N SER A 322 -39.90 52.97 39.40
CA SER A 322 -41.28 52.49 39.52
C SER A 322 -42.14 53.65 40.03
N GLY A 323 -43.21 53.98 39.31
CA GLY A 323 -44.18 54.99 39.74
C GLY A 323 -45.50 54.92 38.97
N LEU A 324 -46.48 54.28 39.62
CA LEU A 324 -47.94 54.49 39.61
C LEU A 324 -48.81 54.31 38.34
N GLU A 325 -49.74 53.35 38.50
CA GLU A 325 -51.22 53.45 38.37
C GLU A 325 -51.86 54.07 37.11
N ALA A 326 -52.67 53.28 36.40
CA ALA A 326 -54.15 53.39 36.41
C ALA A 326 -54.82 52.45 35.37
N GLY A 327 -55.79 51.65 35.83
CA GLY A 327 -57.17 51.60 35.29
C GLY A 327 -57.50 50.91 33.94
N ASN A 328 -58.52 50.05 34.03
CA ASN A 328 -59.52 49.63 33.01
C ASN A 328 -59.05 48.73 31.85
N ASP A 329 -59.80 47.77 31.33
CA ASP A 329 -61.15 47.21 31.55
C ASP A 329 -61.19 45.85 30.79
N ASP A 330 -62.22 45.04 31.09
CA ASP A 330 -62.71 43.81 30.44
C ASP A 330 -62.07 42.43 30.78
#